data_AF-A0A815M6Z3-F1
#
_entry.id   AF-A0A815M6Z3-F1
#
_cell.length_a   1.000
_cell.length_b   1.000
_cell.length_c   1.000
_cell.angle_alpha   90.00
_cell.angle_beta   90.00
_cell.angle_gamma   90.00
#
_symmetry.space_group_name_H-M   'P 1'
#
loop_
_entity.id
_entity.type
_entity.pdbx_description
1 polymer ?
#
loop_
_entity_poly.entity_id
_entity_poly.type
_entity_poly.pdbx_seq_one_letter_code
_entity_poly.pdbx_strand_id
1 'polypeptide(L)'
;MAKSKSKPNETINSKLSTKSTRISTIDPAEQSNVVYRNPPNYFHSLPSRAKPKWTVSRCLCIQFLVLLGLVTLAAITIPIVVIVLDSISSSPPCASTYSDVFTNGITPTTAQCTAWREFKNALTCATYSKVRMYGSNDPIGITSTDSSVATALAIALRYNTTITTVLNGVTWRVGACGSGYEISATGTICSCPTGYTIRPCIGSSNWGGINSATCGAATQTMSLYFE
;
A
#
# COMPACT_ATOMS: atom_id res chain seq x y z
N MET A 1 53.45 8.16 53.24
CA MET A 1 52.51 7.18 53.83
C MET A 1 51.25 7.91 54.28
N ALA A 2 50.21 7.95 53.43
CA ALA A 2 48.94 8.60 53.74
C ALA A 2 47.85 7.54 53.91
N LYS A 3 47.24 7.47 55.11
CA LYS A 3 46.13 6.56 55.44
C LYS A 3 44.81 7.16 54.96
N SER A 4 44.21 6.53 53.94
CA SER A 4 42.82 6.73 53.52
C SER A 4 41.88 6.05 54.53
N LYS A 5 40.92 6.80 55.08
CA LYS A 5 39.81 6.26 55.91
C LYS A 5 38.56 6.15 55.04
N SER A 6 38.11 4.92 54.82
CA SER A 6 36.82 4.59 54.22
C SER A 6 35.66 4.88 55.17
N LYS A 7 34.62 5.60 54.71
CA LYS A 7 33.32 5.70 55.39
C LYS A 7 32.37 4.57 54.91
N PRO A 8 31.50 4.04 55.79
CA PRO A 8 30.59 2.95 55.46
C PRO A 8 29.25 3.43 54.86
N ASN A 9 28.84 2.65 53.86
CA ASN A 9 27.52 2.23 53.38
C ASN A 9 26.27 2.77 54.13
N GLU A 10 25.46 3.57 53.44
CA GLU A 10 24.11 3.96 53.87
C GLU A 10 23.07 3.28 52.96
N THR A 11 22.32 2.35 53.54
CA THR A 11 21.24 1.60 52.89
C THR A 11 19.97 2.44 52.82
N ILE A 12 19.59 2.89 51.63
CA ILE A 12 18.30 3.57 51.40
C ILE A 12 17.22 2.51 51.14
N ASN A 13 16.43 2.21 52.17
CA ASN A 13 15.17 1.49 52.05
C ASN A 13 14.06 2.48 51.63
N SER A 14 13.73 2.54 50.34
CA SER A 14 12.54 3.24 49.85
C SER A 14 11.31 2.36 50.06
N LYS A 15 10.41 2.81 50.96
CA LYS A 15 9.06 2.26 51.15
C LYS A 15 8.26 2.34 49.84
N LEU A 16 8.07 1.21 49.15
CA LEU A 16 7.04 1.07 48.13
C LEU A 16 5.70 0.81 48.82
N SER A 17 4.82 1.81 48.78
CA SER A 17 3.41 1.68 49.15
C SER A 17 2.66 0.97 48.02
N THR A 18 2.26 -0.28 48.24
CA THR A 18 1.36 -1.04 47.37
C THR A 18 -0.04 -0.43 47.39
N LYS A 19 -0.35 0.42 46.40
CA LYS A 19 -1.72 0.83 46.09
C LYS A 19 -2.36 -0.29 45.27
N SER A 20 -3.07 -1.16 45.97
CA SER A 20 -3.89 -2.23 45.40
C SER A 20 -5.06 -1.61 44.62
N THR A 21 -4.95 -1.61 43.29
CA THR A 21 -6.07 -1.25 42.41
C THR A 21 -7.02 -2.43 42.37
N ARG A 22 -8.13 -2.29 43.10
CA ARG A 22 -9.26 -3.21 43.10
C ARG A 22 -9.83 -3.27 41.67
N ILE A 23 -9.60 -4.38 40.98
CA ILE A 23 -10.28 -4.74 39.73
C ILE A 23 -11.75 -4.99 40.10
N SER A 24 -12.63 -4.08 39.70
CA SER A 24 -14.07 -4.31 39.72
C SER A 24 -14.41 -5.27 38.58
N THR A 25 -14.75 -6.50 38.95
CA THR A 25 -15.55 -7.44 38.15
C THR A 25 -16.81 -6.72 37.65
N ILE A 26 -16.96 -6.66 36.33
CA ILE A 26 -18.16 -6.17 35.65
C ILE A 26 -19.21 -7.28 35.70
N ASP A 27 -20.33 -6.99 36.35
CA ASP A 27 -21.53 -7.82 36.39
C ASP A 27 -22.14 -7.96 34.98
N PRO A 28 -22.49 -9.16 34.49
CA PRO A 28 -23.00 -9.37 33.14
C PRO A 28 -24.51 -9.09 32.95
N ALA A 29 -25.13 -8.22 33.76
CA ALA A 29 -26.60 -8.04 33.78
C ALA A 29 -27.12 -6.63 33.41
N GLU A 30 -26.35 -5.81 32.70
CA GLU A 30 -26.84 -4.52 32.19
C GLU A 30 -26.62 -4.38 30.67
N GLN A 31 -27.09 -5.38 29.92
CA GLN A 31 -27.30 -5.30 28.48
C GLN A 31 -28.75 -4.95 28.16
N SER A 32 -29.17 -3.72 28.46
CA SER A 32 -30.34 -3.14 27.80
C SER A 32 -30.32 -1.63 27.98
N ASN A 33 -30.02 -0.91 26.90
CA ASN A 33 -30.31 0.51 26.61
C ASN A 33 -29.14 1.23 25.92
N VAL A 34 -28.61 0.63 24.85
CA VAL A 34 -27.95 1.43 23.81
C VAL A 34 -29.02 1.88 22.82
N VAL A 35 -29.50 3.11 23.03
CA VAL A 35 -30.39 3.80 22.10
C VAL A 35 -29.61 4.07 20.81
N TYR A 36 -29.85 3.24 19.78
CA TYR A 36 -29.44 3.56 18.41
C TYR A 36 -30.24 4.78 17.94
N ARG A 37 -29.64 5.97 18.04
CA ARG A 37 -30.14 7.13 17.31
C ARG A 37 -29.77 6.97 15.84
N ASN A 38 -30.77 6.69 15.02
CA ASN A 38 -30.68 6.78 13.56
C ASN A 38 -30.11 8.15 13.15
N PRO A 39 -29.06 8.21 12.32
CA PRO A 39 -28.67 9.47 11.70
C PRO A 39 -29.75 9.93 10.71
N PRO A 40 -29.98 11.26 10.58
CA PRO A 40 -30.95 11.79 9.63
C PRO A 40 -30.52 11.50 8.19
N ASN A 41 -31.47 10.95 7.43
CA ASN A 41 -31.38 10.71 6.00
C ASN A 41 -31.19 12.03 5.24
N TYR A 42 -29.94 12.39 4.93
CA TYR A 42 -29.63 13.41 3.93
C TYR A 42 -29.61 12.76 2.54
N PHE A 43 -30.81 12.60 1.97
CA PHE A 43 -30.99 12.29 0.55
C PHE A 43 -30.78 13.60 -0.24
N HIS A 44 -29.54 13.89 -0.62
CA HIS A 44 -29.26 14.89 -1.65
C HIS A 44 -29.49 14.25 -3.02
N SER A 45 -30.45 14.80 -3.76
CA SER A 45 -30.71 14.52 -5.16
C SER A 45 -29.47 14.77 -6.02
N LEU A 46 -28.98 13.71 -6.67
CA LEU A 46 -27.94 13.81 -7.68
C LEU A 46 -28.54 14.42 -8.97
N PRO A 47 -27.89 15.42 -9.60
CA PRO A 47 -28.30 15.89 -10.91
C PRO A 47 -28.10 14.80 -11.97
N SER A 48 -29.10 14.64 -12.82
CA SER A 48 -29.14 13.71 -13.95
C SER A 48 -27.97 13.94 -14.91
N ARG A 49 -27.04 12.98 -14.93
CA ARG A 49 -25.87 12.97 -15.80
C ARG A 49 -26.32 12.72 -17.25
N ALA A 50 -26.29 13.77 -18.07
CA ALA A 50 -26.51 13.69 -19.51
C ALA A 50 -25.50 12.73 -20.15
N LYS A 51 -26.00 11.80 -20.98
CA LYS A 51 -25.18 10.84 -21.73
C LYS A 51 -24.39 11.56 -22.83
N PRO A 52 -23.06 11.44 -22.92
CA PRO A 52 -22.32 11.93 -24.07
C PRO A 52 -22.62 11.05 -25.30
N LYS A 53 -23.13 11.67 -26.36
CA LYS A 53 -23.27 11.06 -27.68
C LYS A 53 -21.86 10.95 -28.30
N TRP A 54 -21.35 9.74 -28.38
CA TRP A 54 -20.13 9.44 -29.12
C TRP A 54 -20.46 9.46 -30.62
N THR A 55 -20.14 10.55 -31.31
CA THR A 55 -20.07 10.60 -32.76
C THR A 55 -18.75 9.99 -33.20
N VAL A 56 -18.82 8.80 -33.78
CA VAL A 56 -17.73 8.14 -34.51
C VAL A 56 -17.41 8.97 -35.75
N SER A 57 -16.44 9.88 -35.60
CA SER A 57 -15.81 10.60 -36.71
C SER A 57 -14.84 9.63 -37.41
N ARG A 58 -15.32 9.06 -38.52
CA ARG A 58 -14.50 8.26 -39.43
C ARG A 58 -13.51 9.19 -40.12
N CYS A 59 -12.25 9.14 -39.70
CA CYS A 59 -11.18 9.81 -40.40
C CYS A 59 -10.71 8.92 -41.56
N LEU A 60 -10.89 9.51 -42.74
CA LEU A 60 -10.52 9.06 -44.07
C LEU A 60 -8.98 9.09 -44.20
N CYS A 61 -8.35 8.01 -44.67
CA CYS A 61 -7.04 8.14 -45.31
C CYS A 61 -6.78 7.02 -46.32
N ILE A 62 -6.75 7.42 -47.60
CA ILE A 62 -5.77 7.05 -48.63
C ILE A 62 -5.92 5.60 -49.16
N GLN A 63 -6.68 5.39 -50.24
CA GLN A 63 -6.19 5.35 -51.64
C GLN A 63 -4.95 4.48 -51.86
N PHE A 64 -5.14 3.27 -52.38
CA PHE A 64 -4.24 2.70 -53.37
C PHE A 64 -5.04 1.86 -54.39
N LEU A 65 -4.85 2.22 -55.66
CA LEU A 65 -5.30 1.51 -56.85
C LEU A 65 -4.79 0.06 -56.87
N VAL A 66 -5.52 -0.87 -57.49
CA VAL A 66 -5.14 -1.50 -58.78
C VAL A 66 -6.29 -2.39 -59.28
N LEU A 67 -6.53 -2.26 -60.59
CA LEU A 67 -7.57 -2.86 -61.41
C LEU A 67 -7.43 -4.39 -61.60
N LEU A 68 -8.60 -5.00 -61.86
CA LEU A 68 -8.91 -6.14 -62.72
C LEU A 68 -7.85 -7.24 -62.97
N GLY A 69 -8.18 -8.44 -62.51
CA GLY A 69 -7.71 -9.70 -63.07
C GLY A 69 -8.70 -10.82 -62.76
N LEU A 70 -9.57 -11.16 -63.72
CA LEU A 70 -10.32 -12.42 -63.73
C LEU A 70 -9.30 -13.57 -63.75
N VAL A 71 -9.24 -14.35 -62.67
CA VAL A 71 -8.59 -15.66 -62.68
C VAL A 71 -9.57 -16.69 -62.14
N THR A 72 -9.65 -17.75 -62.94
CA THR A 72 -10.60 -18.85 -62.94
C THR A 72 -10.69 -19.61 -61.62
N LEU A 73 -11.92 -20.02 -61.34
CA LEU A 73 -12.36 -20.94 -60.30
C LEU A 73 -11.52 -22.24 -60.31
N ALA A 74 -10.65 -22.40 -59.33
CA ALA A 74 -10.17 -23.71 -58.89
C ALA A 74 -10.59 -23.85 -57.42
N ALA A 75 -11.56 -24.73 -57.17
CA ALA A 75 -12.00 -25.09 -55.84
C ALA A 75 -10.86 -25.81 -55.11
N ILE A 76 -10.05 -25.06 -54.38
CA ILE A 76 -9.11 -25.61 -53.41
C ILE A 76 -9.88 -25.71 -52.10
N THR A 77 -10.27 -26.93 -51.73
CA THR A 77 -10.77 -27.24 -50.39
C THR A 77 -9.61 -27.11 -49.41
N ILE A 78 -9.37 -25.88 -48.94
CA ILE A 78 -8.46 -25.63 -47.83
C ILE A 78 -9.11 -26.24 -46.59
N PRO A 79 -8.46 -27.16 -45.85
CA PRO A 79 -8.97 -27.56 -44.55
C PRO A 79 -8.96 -26.32 -43.67
N ILE A 80 -10.15 -25.89 -43.25
CA ILE A 80 -10.33 -24.82 -42.27
C ILE A 80 -9.62 -25.29 -41.01
N VAL A 81 -8.40 -24.81 -40.80
CA VAL A 81 -7.75 -24.87 -39.49
C VAL A 81 -8.54 -23.89 -38.64
N VAL A 82 -9.47 -24.43 -37.85
CA VAL A 82 -10.11 -23.70 -36.77
C VAL A 82 -9.01 -23.40 -35.76
N ILE A 83 -8.36 -22.25 -35.89
CA ILE A 83 -7.53 -21.70 -34.82
C ILE A 83 -8.53 -21.28 -33.74
N VAL A 84 -8.75 -22.18 -32.79
CA VAL A 84 -9.38 -21.82 -31.52
C VAL A 84 -8.41 -20.83 -30.89
N LEU A 85 -8.73 -19.54 -31.01
CA LEU A 85 -8.11 -18.49 -30.21
C LEU A 85 -8.64 -18.65 -28.79
N ASP A 86 -8.16 -19.70 -28.10
CA ASP A 86 -8.24 -19.74 -26.65
C ASP A 86 -7.40 -18.57 -26.18
N SER A 87 -8.11 -17.48 -25.91
CA SER A 87 -7.62 -16.42 -25.05
C SER A 87 -7.49 -17.06 -23.67
N ILE A 88 -6.40 -17.80 -23.44
CA ILE A 88 -5.96 -18.11 -22.09
C ILE A 88 -5.70 -16.76 -21.43
N SER A 89 -6.73 -16.23 -20.80
CA SER A 89 -6.64 -15.16 -19.83
C SER A 89 -5.90 -15.76 -18.64
N SER A 90 -4.59 -15.93 -18.80
CA SER A 90 -3.72 -16.03 -17.64
C SER A 90 -3.91 -14.71 -16.94
N SER A 91 -4.68 -14.69 -15.86
CA SER A 91 -4.76 -13.52 -14.99
C SER A 91 -3.31 -13.09 -14.73
N PRO A 92 -2.95 -11.82 -14.95
CA PRO A 92 -1.60 -11.37 -14.67
C PRO A 92 -1.22 -11.84 -13.26
N PRO A 93 -0.01 -12.38 -13.06
CA PRO A 93 0.39 -12.87 -11.75
C PRO A 93 0.18 -11.74 -10.73
N CYS A 94 -0.41 -12.07 -9.59
CA CYS A 94 -0.68 -11.09 -8.52
C CYS A 94 0.59 -10.52 -7.88
N ALA A 95 1.76 -11.01 -8.33
CA ALA A 95 3.06 -10.48 -8.02
C ALA A 95 3.25 -9.08 -8.61
N SER A 96 3.34 -8.07 -7.76
CA SER A 96 3.69 -6.69 -8.13
C SER A 96 4.76 -6.15 -7.20
N THR A 97 5.79 -5.49 -7.76
CA THR A 97 6.90 -4.91 -6.99
C THR A 97 7.10 -3.46 -7.37
N TYR A 98 7.19 -2.59 -6.37
CA TYR A 98 7.80 -1.27 -6.49
C TYR A 98 9.23 -1.33 -5.94
N SER A 99 10.18 -0.70 -6.61
CA SER A 99 11.55 -0.56 -6.11
C SER A 99 12.22 0.68 -6.70
N ASP A 100 12.83 1.49 -5.85
CA ASP A 100 13.50 2.73 -6.26
C ASP A 100 14.63 3.11 -5.28
N VAL A 101 15.57 3.93 -5.75
CA VAL A 101 16.70 4.42 -4.95
C VAL A 101 16.39 5.80 -4.40
N PHE A 102 16.45 5.95 -3.08
CA PHE A 102 16.25 7.23 -2.43
C PHE A 102 17.55 7.74 -1.82
N THR A 103 17.89 9.00 -2.13
CA THR A 103 19.14 9.62 -1.71
C THR A 103 18.93 10.53 -0.52
N ASN A 104 19.80 10.44 0.48
CA ASN A 104 19.74 11.28 1.66
C ASN A 104 19.74 12.78 1.29
N GLY A 105 18.86 13.55 1.94
CA GLY A 105 18.73 14.99 1.70
C GLY A 105 18.04 15.38 0.39
N ILE A 106 17.69 14.41 -0.47
CA ILE A 106 17.05 14.67 -1.77
C ILE A 106 15.57 14.36 -1.69
N THR A 107 14.73 15.32 -2.12
CA THR A 107 13.30 15.09 -2.32
C THR A 107 13.09 14.11 -3.48
N PRO A 108 12.22 13.09 -3.36
CA PRO A 108 11.94 12.15 -4.45
C PRO A 108 11.56 12.87 -5.74
N THR A 109 12.07 12.36 -6.86
CA THR A 109 11.79 12.96 -8.17
C THR A 109 10.37 12.67 -8.62
N THR A 110 9.87 13.46 -9.58
CA THR A 110 8.57 13.20 -10.22
C THR A 110 8.50 11.80 -10.81
N ALA A 111 9.60 11.26 -11.35
CA ALA A 111 9.63 9.91 -11.90
C ALA A 111 9.38 8.84 -10.82
N GLN A 112 9.98 8.99 -9.64
CA GLN A 112 9.81 8.05 -8.52
C GLN A 112 8.36 8.06 -8.01
N CYS A 113 7.76 9.25 -7.92
CA CYS A 113 6.35 9.38 -7.56
C CYS A 113 5.41 8.82 -8.65
N THR A 114 5.72 9.01 -9.94
CA THR A 114 4.95 8.40 -11.04
C THR A 114 5.02 6.87 -10.99
N ALA A 115 6.22 6.29 -10.83
CA ALA A 115 6.40 4.85 -10.70
C ALA A 115 5.64 4.29 -9.48
N TRP A 116 5.63 5.00 -8.36
CA TRP A 116 4.82 4.64 -7.19
C TRP A 116 3.32 4.61 -7.51
N ARG A 117 2.80 5.61 -8.24
CA ARG A 117 1.39 5.67 -8.63
C ARG A 117 1.02 4.55 -9.60
N GLU A 118 1.87 4.26 -10.57
CA GLU A 118 1.68 3.16 -11.51
C GLU A 118 1.64 1.82 -10.80
N PHE A 119 2.57 1.57 -9.88
CA PHE A 119 2.56 0.39 -9.02
C PHE A 119 1.25 0.25 -8.25
N LYS A 120 0.79 1.29 -7.55
CA LYS A 120 -0.48 1.26 -6.80
C LYS A 120 -1.68 0.98 -7.72
N ASN A 121 -1.69 1.56 -8.92
CA ASN A 121 -2.76 1.34 -9.89
C ASN A 121 -2.76 -0.09 -10.44
N ALA A 122 -1.59 -0.73 -10.52
CA ALA A 122 -1.43 -2.12 -10.96
C ALA A 122 -1.89 -3.16 -9.92
N LEU A 123 -2.18 -2.75 -8.67
CA LEU A 123 -2.68 -3.64 -7.61
C LEU A 123 -4.14 -4.07 -7.86
N THR A 124 -4.35 -4.89 -8.90
CA THR A 124 -5.69 -5.23 -9.40
C THR A 124 -6.24 -6.59 -9.00
N CYS A 125 -5.43 -7.45 -8.36
CA CYS A 125 -5.90 -8.75 -7.92
C CYS A 125 -7.01 -8.69 -6.87
N ALA A 126 -7.91 -9.67 -6.94
CA ALA A 126 -8.99 -9.85 -5.97
C ALA A 126 -8.45 -10.13 -4.56
N THR A 127 -7.34 -10.88 -4.48
CA THR A 127 -6.67 -11.24 -3.24
C THR A 127 -5.16 -11.21 -3.42
N TYR A 128 -4.46 -10.86 -2.34
CA TYR A 128 -3.02 -11.01 -2.17
C TYR A 128 -2.80 -11.88 -0.95
N SER A 129 -1.88 -12.83 -1.07
CA SER A 129 -1.42 -13.73 -0.01
C SER A 129 -0.25 -13.16 0.81
N LYS A 130 0.49 -12.19 0.28
CA LYS A 130 1.68 -11.64 0.94
C LYS A 130 1.86 -10.15 0.66
N VAL A 131 2.42 -9.47 1.66
CA VAL A 131 3.04 -8.16 1.49
C VAL A 131 4.42 -8.18 2.14
N ARG A 132 5.43 -7.58 1.48
CA ARG A 132 6.78 -7.46 2.02
C ARG A 132 7.36 -6.09 1.73
N MET A 133 7.92 -5.45 2.76
CA MET A 133 8.67 -4.21 2.64
C MET A 133 10.13 -4.47 2.99
N TYR A 134 11.05 -4.14 2.09
CA TYR A 134 12.48 -4.48 2.22
C TYR A 134 13.33 -3.45 1.46
N GLY A 135 14.66 -3.53 1.60
CA GLY A 135 15.54 -2.57 0.95
C GLY A 135 17.02 -2.90 1.11
N SER A 136 17.90 -2.02 0.63
CA SER A 136 19.35 -2.24 0.74
C SER A 136 19.87 -2.23 2.19
N ASN A 137 19.18 -1.53 3.09
CA ASN A 137 19.53 -1.47 4.51
C ASN A 137 19.02 -2.68 5.31
N ASP A 138 18.01 -3.37 4.79
CA ASP A 138 17.48 -4.61 5.35
C ASP A 138 16.90 -5.46 4.22
N PRO A 139 17.72 -6.34 3.62
CA PRO A 139 17.31 -7.18 2.51
C PRO A 139 16.29 -8.25 2.92
N ILE A 140 16.21 -8.61 4.20
CA ILE A 140 15.18 -9.53 4.72
C ILE A 140 13.85 -8.77 4.80
N GLY A 141 13.88 -7.58 5.41
CA GLY A 141 12.72 -6.72 5.53
C GLY A 141 11.65 -7.30 6.44
N ILE A 142 10.44 -6.76 6.30
CA ILE A 142 9.26 -7.14 7.07
C ILE A 142 8.20 -7.72 6.16
N THR A 143 7.66 -8.88 6.52
CA THR A 143 6.70 -9.65 5.71
C THR A 143 5.45 -9.97 6.51
N SER A 144 4.30 -9.85 5.85
CA SER A 144 3.03 -10.42 6.29
C SER A 144 2.56 -11.43 5.24
N THR A 145 2.23 -12.64 5.67
CA THR A 145 1.64 -13.70 4.83
C THR A 145 0.16 -13.93 5.13
N ASP A 146 -0.48 -13.00 5.85
CA ASP A 146 -1.93 -13.02 6.05
C ASP A 146 -2.60 -12.38 4.83
N SER A 147 -3.43 -13.17 4.16
CA SER A 147 -4.09 -12.75 2.92
C SER A 147 -5.09 -11.62 3.14
N SER A 148 -5.75 -11.56 4.31
CA SER A 148 -6.69 -10.49 4.64
C SER A 148 -5.96 -9.16 4.82
N VAL A 149 -4.80 -9.18 5.49
CA VAL A 149 -3.96 -8.00 5.72
C VAL A 149 -3.32 -7.52 4.43
N ALA A 150 -2.70 -8.42 3.66
CA ALA A 150 -2.08 -8.08 2.38
C ALA A 150 -3.12 -7.52 1.40
N THR A 151 -4.29 -8.15 1.28
CA THR A 151 -5.38 -7.67 0.42
C THR A 151 -5.89 -6.30 0.85
N ALA A 152 -6.13 -6.10 2.15
CA ALA A 152 -6.59 -4.82 2.68
C ALA A 152 -5.58 -3.69 2.40
N LEU A 153 -4.29 -3.93 2.58
CA LEU A 153 -3.23 -2.96 2.30
C LEU A 153 -3.13 -2.62 0.81
N ALA A 154 -3.22 -3.63 -0.07
CA ALA A 154 -3.19 -3.41 -1.51
C ALA A 154 -4.38 -2.58 -2.00
N ILE A 155 -5.59 -2.91 -1.55
CA ILE A 155 -6.82 -2.16 -1.84
C ILE A 155 -6.68 -0.72 -1.32
N ALA A 156 -6.22 -0.55 -0.07
CA ALA A 156 -6.08 0.77 0.52
C ALA A 156 -5.08 1.65 -0.22
N LEU A 157 -3.94 1.10 -0.63
CA LEU A 157 -2.95 1.81 -1.44
C LEU A 157 -3.52 2.18 -2.81
N ARG A 158 -4.17 1.25 -3.51
CA ARG A 158 -4.73 1.49 -4.84
C ARG A 158 -5.77 2.60 -4.83
N TYR A 159 -6.69 2.55 -3.87
CA TYR A 159 -7.80 3.49 -3.81
C TYR A 159 -7.52 4.73 -2.95
N ASN A 160 -6.31 4.86 -2.42
CA ASN A 160 -5.95 5.96 -1.52
C ASN A 160 -6.95 6.05 -0.36
N THR A 161 -7.15 4.95 0.37
CA THR A 161 -7.97 4.91 1.58
C THR A 161 -7.10 4.69 2.81
N THR A 162 -7.54 5.20 3.96
CA THR A 162 -6.78 5.06 5.20
C THR A 162 -7.19 3.79 5.92
N ILE A 163 -6.21 2.97 6.31
CA ILE A 163 -6.44 1.78 7.13
C ILE A 163 -5.35 1.63 8.20
N THR A 164 -5.70 0.92 9.27
CA THR A 164 -4.75 0.42 10.28
C THR A 164 -5.12 -1.03 10.58
N THR A 165 -4.15 -1.93 10.49
CA THR A 165 -4.33 -3.35 10.77
C THR A 165 -3.12 -3.90 11.51
N VAL A 166 -3.31 -4.93 12.32
CA VAL A 166 -2.26 -5.51 13.17
C VAL A 166 -2.11 -6.99 12.83
N LEU A 167 -0.87 -7.43 12.59
CA LEU A 167 -0.53 -8.84 12.42
C LEU A 167 0.75 -9.16 13.16
N ASN A 168 0.75 -10.22 13.97
CA ASN A 168 1.94 -10.71 14.69
C ASN A 168 2.68 -9.60 15.46
N GLY A 169 1.95 -8.67 16.07
CA GLY A 169 2.51 -7.53 16.81
C GLY A 169 3.00 -6.36 15.95
N VAL A 170 2.95 -6.48 14.62
CA VAL A 170 3.31 -5.41 13.68
C VAL A 170 2.04 -4.68 13.26
N THR A 171 2.01 -3.37 13.46
CA THR A 171 0.90 -2.54 12.99
C THR A 171 1.22 -1.92 11.63
N TRP A 172 0.47 -2.34 10.62
CA TRP A 172 0.51 -1.81 9.27
C TRP A 172 -0.51 -0.69 9.09
N ARG A 173 -0.12 0.34 8.35
CA ARG A 173 -0.94 1.51 8.07
C ARG A 173 -0.77 1.93 6.63
N VAL A 174 -1.87 2.41 6.05
CA VAL A 174 -1.88 3.18 4.81
C VAL A 174 -2.64 4.47 5.09
N GLY A 175 -2.14 5.61 4.61
CA GLY A 175 -2.81 6.89 4.84
C GLY A 175 -2.18 8.04 4.08
N ALA A 176 -2.89 9.16 4.02
CA ALA A 176 -2.43 10.35 3.33
C ALA A 176 -1.20 10.96 4.01
N CYS A 177 -0.18 11.32 3.21
CA CYS A 177 0.97 12.06 3.68
C CYS A 177 1.59 12.97 2.62
N GLY A 178 1.59 14.28 2.87
CA GLY A 178 1.94 15.28 1.86
C GLY A 178 0.97 15.20 0.68
N SER A 179 1.52 15.14 -0.54
CA SER A 179 0.72 14.97 -1.78
C SER A 179 0.47 13.51 -2.16
N GLY A 180 0.87 12.55 -1.31
CA GLY A 180 0.82 11.12 -1.60
C GLY A 180 0.16 10.29 -0.52
N TYR A 181 0.24 8.97 -0.69
CA TYR A 181 -0.11 7.99 0.34
C TYR A 181 1.14 7.27 0.80
N GLU A 182 1.27 7.19 2.12
CA GLU A 182 2.28 6.44 2.87
C GLU A 182 1.79 5.01 3.10
N ILE A 183 2.72 4.05 3.06
CA ILE A 183 2.57 2.77 3.75
C ILE A 183 3.65 2.67 4.81
N SER A 184 3.26 2.22 6.00
CA SER A 184 4.18 2.03 7.12
C SER A 184 3.83 0.79 7.93
N ALA A 185 4.86 0.08 8.40
CA ALA A 185 4.72 -1.00 9.38
C ALA A 185 5.16 -0.57 10.79
N THR A 186 5.34 0.73 11.02
CA THR A 186 5.80 1.28 12.31
C THR A 186 5.27 2.70 12.54
N GLY A 187 5.13 3.11 13.80
CA GLY A 187 4.73 4.48 14.15
C GLY A 187 3.33 4.86 13.66
N THR A 188 3.10 6.15 13.38
CA THR A 188 1.84 6.66 12.82
C THR A 188 2.07 7.25 11.43
N ILE A 189 1.00 7.39 10.64
CA ILE A 189 1.08 8.06 9.33
C ILE A 189 1.66 9.48 9.48
N CYS A 190 2.53 9.87 8.56
CA CYS A 190 3.24 11.16 8.56
C CYS A 190 4.14 11.44 9.77
N SER A 191 4.53 10.41 10.52
CA SER A 191 5.54 10.56 11.56
C SER A 191 6.93 10.17 11.06
N CYS A 192 7.93 10.37 11.91
CA CYS A 192 9.34 10.04 11.65
C CYS A 192 9.84 8.93 12.58
N PRO A 193 9.21 7.73 12.63
CA PRO A 193 9.71 6.66 13.48
C PRO A 193 11.04 6.11 12.96
N THR A 194 11.70 5.29 13.75
CA THR A 194 12.65 4.30 13.21
C THR A 194 11.86 3.05 12.86
N GLY A 195 11.97 2.54 11.63
CA GLY A 195 11.21 1.38 11.20
C GLY A 195 11.07 1.28 9.68
N TYR A 196 9.89 0.86 9.23
CA TYR A 196 9.59 0.57 7.82
C TYR A 196 8.50 1.50 7.29
N THR A 197 8.88 2.43 6.43
CA THR A 197 7.98 3.44 5.88
C THR A 197 8.38 3.79 4.44
N ILE A 198 7.42 3.88 3.51
CA ILE A 198 7.65 4.27 2.11
C ILE A 198 6.68 5.39 1.72
N ARG A 199 7.22 6.53 1.26
CA ARG A 199 6.47 7.77 0.93
C ARG A 199 7.02 8.48 -0.32
N PRO A 200 6.97 7.85 -1.51
CA PRO A 200 7.66 8.38 -2.69
C PRO A 200 7.09 9.71 -3.21
N CYS A 201 5.86 10.05 -2.80
CA CYS A 201 5.15 11.26 -3.21
C CYS A 201 4.95 12.25 -2.04
N ILE A 202 5.80 12.25 -1.01
CA ILE A 202 5.62 13.15 0.15
C ILE A 202 5.91 14.63 -0.17
N GLY A 203 6.74 14.92 -1.17
CA GLY A 203 7.14 16.29 -1.53
C GLY A 203 8.25 16.89 -0.65
N SER A 204 8.93 16.06 0.14
CA SER A 204 10.11 16.43 0.94
C SER A 204 11.14 15.30 0.94
N SER A 205 12.34 15.55 1.49
CA SER A 205 13.40 14.55 1.64
C SER A 205 13.14 13.50 2.74
N ASN A 206 11.98 13.55 3.41
CA ASN A 206 11.56 12.58 4.43
C ASN A 206 10.77 11.42 3.82
N TRP A 207 11.33 10.78 2.80
CA TRP A 207 10.66 9.80 1.96
C TRP A 207 10.40 8.43 2.63
N GLY A 208 10.91 8.22 3.85
CA GLY A 208 10.76 6.97 4.58
C GLY A 208 12.11 6.33 4.90
N GLY A 209 12.11 5.03 5.12
CA GLY A 209 13.28 4.24 5.47
C GLY A 209 12.89 2.78 5.71
N ILE A 210 13.83 1.87 5.47
CA ILE A 210 13.68 0.43 5.74
C ILE A 210 14.57 0.11 6.94
N ASN A 211 13.97 -0.39 8.02
CA ASN A 211 14.63 -0.71 9.29
C ASN A 211 15.61 0.38 9.79
N SER A 212 15.23 1.64 9.61
CA SER A 212 16.12 2.79 9.88
C SER A 212 15.30 4.04 10.19
N ALA A 213 15.98 5.16 10.48
CA ALA A 213 15.32 6.46 10.59
C ALA A 213 14.53 6.74 9.29
N THR A 214 13.28 7.21 9.42
CA THR A 214 12.40 7.46 8.26
C THR A 214 12.37 8.92 7.81
N CYS A 215 13.06 9.79 8.55
CA CYS A 215 13.31 11.19 8.25
C CYS A 215 14.81 11.46 8.38
N GLY A 216 15.39 12.18 7.42
CA GLY A 216 16.85 12.24 7.28
C GLY A 216 17.50 10.87 7.04
N ALA A 217 16.76 9.93 6.44
CA ALA A 217 17.18 8.56 6.22
C ALA A 217 18.44 8.48 5.34
N ALA A 218 19.35 7.55 5.63
CA ALA A 218 20.51 7.28 4.78
C ALA A 218 20.08 6.79 3.39
N THR A 219 20.90 7.07 2.38
CA THR A 219 20.66 6.63 1.00
C THR A 219 20.44 5.12 0.95
N GLN A 220 19.33 4.68 0.35
CA GLN A 220 18.98 3.26 0.28
C GLN A 220 18.02 2.98 -0.88
N THR A 221 18.02 1.75 -1.36
CA THR A 221 16.92 1.22 -2.18
C THR A 221 15.79 0.80 -1.26
N MET A 222 14.56 1.18 -1.59
CA MET A 222 13.36 0.73 -0.87
C MET A 222 12.42 0.02 -1.83
N SER A 223 11.86 -1.09 -1.38
CA SER A 223 11.03 -1.97 -2.18
C SER A 223 9.77 -2.40 -1.42
N LEU A 224 8.67 -2.53 -2.16
CA LEU A 224 7.40 -3.04 -1.66
C LEU A 224 6.87 -4.08 -2.64
N TYR A 225 6.52 -5.24 -2.11
CA TYR A 225 6.09 -6.40 -2.87
C TYR A 225 4.73 -6.90 -2.38
N PHE A 226 3.86 -7.25 -3.31
CA PHE A 226 2.63 -8.02 -3.07
C PHE A 226 2.58 -9.25 -3.99
N GLU A 227 2.00 -10.35 -3.52
CA GLU A 227 1.60 -11.54 -4.31
C GLU A 227 0.33 -12.17 -3.76
#